data_AF-A2F1N4-F1
#
_entry.id   AF-A2F1N4-F1
#
_cell.length_a   1.000
_cell.length_b   1.000
_cell.length_c   1.000
_cell.angle_alpha   90.00
_cell.angle_beta   90.00
_cell.angle_gamma   90.00
#
_symmetry.space_group_name_H-M   'P 1'
#
loop_
_entity.id
_entity.type
_entity.pdbx_description
1 polymer ?
#
loop_
_entity_poly.entity_id
_entity_poly.type
_entity_poly.pdbx_seq_one_letter_code
_entity_poly.pdbx_strand_id
1 'polypeptide(L)'
;MTEEMLVPDGLRFARLTAASLAILNDTGNFMADWKKAQPLVWGDMESIDSNLIDDFATKDPQQYPEYYNADVPVSNDKFYAGFNFKYFGSTSTMQTPYCPNPDVRYCDKPEFYNKQGKSVIGSSESFGYIPFVNPNYTCPSSTATLPTTEPNENTLCGEYNCESYQKFTIKVNKDTSGKDWEEVTCTSSNINQVFNIHINGKIQRKVKCVNPERFCRSVILSEMMLRKNPMDKNSWQLSDIGPKQFDSNVRKSIRKDIKTNEDEALNEQRWGNVEAWFRKNKIGFAIGCGIFVVAIIIVVVGILAYKRLHPKEENNEDNENKEMSSEYSDQTPVA
;
A
#
# COMPACT_ATOMS: atom_id res chain seq x y z
N MET A 1 -12.74 -1.92 -4.87
CA MET A 1 -12.86 -0.45 -5.00
C MET A 1 -14.33 0.00 -5.19
N THR A 2 -15.30 -0.83 -4.79
CA THR A 2 -16.74 -0.50 -4.73
C THR A 2 -17.18 -0.08 -3.32
N GLU A 3 -16.23 0.20 -2.43
CA GLU A 3 -16.50 0.54 -1.02
C GLU A 3 -16.63 2.03 -0.76
N GLU A 4 -16.34 2.88 -1.74
CA GLU A 4 -16.34 4.32 -1.53
C GLU A 4 -17.66 4.96 -1.93
N MET A 5 -18.12 5.92 -1.13
CA MET A 5 -19.34 6.70 -1.39
C MET A 5 -19.30 7.47 -2.70
N LEU A 6 -18.10 7.78 -3.21
CA LEU A 6 -17.91 8.51 -4.47
C LEU A 6 -17.97 7.64 -5.72
N VAL A 7 -18.17 6.33 -5.57
CA VAL A 7 -18.41 5.45 -6.73
C VAL A 7 -19.86 5.69 -7.20
N PRO A 8 -20.07 6.18 -8.43
CA PRO A 8 -21.37 6.62 -8.91
C PRO A 8 -22.22 5.43 -9.35
N ASP A 9 -22.61 4.57 -8.41
CA ASP A 9 -23.61 3.53 -8.62
C ASP A 9 -24.38 3.38 -7.30
N GLY A 10 -25.70 3.23 -7.35
CA GLY A 10 -26.60 3.07 -6.18
C GLY A 10 -26.39 1.76 -5.39
N LEU A 11 -25.14 1.34 -5.25
CA LEU A 11 -24.69 0.14 -4.58
C LEU A 11 -24.90 0.30 -3.08
N ARG A 12 -25.51 -0.71 -2.47
CA ARG A 12 -25.70 -0.84 -1.01
C ARG A 12 -24.39 -1.03 -0.23
N PHE A 13 -23.25 -0.76 -0.86
CA PHE A 13 -21.89 -0.91 -0.33
C PHE A 13 -21.13 0.44 -0.25
N ALA A 14 -21.79 1.57 -0.48
CA ALA A 14 -21.18 2.89 -0.31
C ALA A 14 -20.84 3.13 1.16
N ARG A 15 -19.53 3.32 1.46
CA ARG A 15 -19.05 3.69 2.79
C ARG A 15 -18.51 5.11 2.76
N LEU A 16 -18.81 5.88 3.81
CA LEU A 16 -18.16 7.15 4.04
C LEU A 16 -16.74 6.86 4.56
N THR A 17 -15.73 6.89 3.68
CA THR A 17 -14.35 6.55 4.05
C THR A 17 -13.53 7.79 4.40
N ALA A 18 -12.34 7.56 4.97
CA ALA A 18 -11.31 8.58 5.13
C ALA A 18 -11.00 9.34 3.84
N ALA A 19 -10.94 8.65 2.69
CA ALA A 19 -10.66 9.27 1.40
C ALA A 19 -11.75 10.26 1.00
N SER A 20 -13.03 9.88 1.13
CA SER A 20 -14.15 10.79 0.83
C SER A 20 -14.16 12.01 1.76
N LEU A 21 -13.91 11.82 3.06
CA LEU A 21 -13.80 12.93 4.01
C LEU A 21 -12.60 13.84 3.75
N ALA A 22 -11.46 13.28 3.33
CA ALA A 22 -10.28 14.06 2.97
C ALA A 22 -10.55 14.98 1.78
N ILE A 23 -11.19 14.47 0.72
CA ILE A 23 -11.60 15.29 -0.43
C ILE A 23 -12.49 16.45 0.02
N LEU A 24 -13.49 16.20 0.87
CA LEU A 24 -14.37 17.25 1.38
C LEU A 24 -13.61 18.28 2.24
N ASN A 25 -12.70 17.81 3.09
CA ASN A 25 -11.88 18.65 3.95
C ASN A 25 -10.95 19.56 3.12
N ASP A 26 -10.35 19.03 2.05
CA ASP A 26 -9.43 19.75 1.18
C ASP A 26 -10.11 20.85 0.36
N THR A 27 -11.44 20.79 0.18
CA THR A 27 -12.18 21.89 -0.46
C THR A 27 -12.21 23.17 0.38
N GLY A 28 -11.88 23.10 1.68
CA GLY A 28 -11.96 24.21 2.62
C GLY A 28 -13.39 24.56 3.07
N ASN A 29 -14.41 23.89 2.54
CA ASN A 29 -15.82 24.14 2.90
C ASN A 29 -16.30 23.30 4.10
N PHE A 30 -15.59 22.22 4.43
CA PHE A 30 -15.96 21.28 5.49
C PHE A 30 -14.78 20.99 6.40
N MET A 31 -15.06 20.75 7.68
CA MET A 31 -14.09 20.21 8.63
C MET A 31 -14.44 18.74 8.89
N ALA A 32 -13.55 17.82 8.50
CA ALA A 32 -13.83 16.39 8.60
C ALA A 32 -13.87 15.91 10.05
N ASP A 33 -15.00 15.32 10.46
CA ASP A 33 -15.08 14.51 11.66
C ASP A 33 -14.71 13.06 11.33
N TRP A 34 -13.42 12.74 11.44
CA TRP A 34 -12.87 11.42 11.09
C TRP A 34 -13.56 10.28 11.83
N LYS A 35 -14.12 10.51 13.03
CA LYS A 35 -14.81 9.47 13.82
C LYS A 35 -16.13 9.01 13.18
N LYS A 36 -16.59 9.72 12.15
CA LYS A 36 -17.76 9.34 11.33
C LYS A 36 -17.38 8.62 10.04
N ALA A 37 -16.09 8.47 9.74
CA ALA A 37 -15.66 7.66 8.61
C ALA A 37 -15.44 6.21 9.01
N GLN A 38 -15.55 5.33 8.02
CA GLN A 38 -15.17 3.93 8.11
C GLN A 38 -13.78 3.72 7.46
N PRO A 39 -12.98 2.75 7.94
CA PRO A 39 -11.75 2.37 7.25
C PRO A 39 -12.03 1.84 5.84
N LEU A 40 -11.24 2.28 4.86
CA LEU A 40 -11.21 1.64 3.54
C LEU A 40 -10.41 0.34 3.70
N VAL A 41 -11.04 -0.84 3.61
CA VAL A 41 -10.34 -2.11 3.92
C VAL A 41 -9.44 -2.55 2.76
N TRP A 42 -9.81 -2.16 1.53
CA TRP A 42 -9.03 -2.46 0.33
C TRP A 42 -7.72 -1.68 0.31
N GLY A 43 -6.59 -2.40 0.36
CA GLY A 43 -5.25 -1.82 0.40
C GLY A 43 -4.79 -1.39 1.78
N ASP A 44 -5.60 -1.61 2.83
CA ASP A 44 -5.25 -1.24 4.19
C ASP A 44 -4.29 -2.28 4.79
N MET A 45 -3.14 -1.81 5.27
CA MET A 45 -2.11 -2.66 5.90
C MET A 45 -2.63 -3.40 7.14
N GLU A 46 -3.59 -2.83 7.88
CA GLU A 46 -4.18 -3.46 9.06
C GLU A 46 -5.14 -4.61 8.73
N SER A 47 -5.53 -4.80 7.44
CA SER A 47 -6.61 -5.72 7.03
C SER A 47 -6.20 -7.18 6.77
N ILE A 48 -4.96 -7.44 6.35
CA ILE A 48 -4.53 -8.77 5.87
C ILE A 48 -3.71 -9.50 6.93
N ASP A 49 -2.72 -8.83 7.50
CA ASP A 49 -1.78 -9.43 8.45
C ASP A 49 -0.98 -8.36 9.23
N SER A 50 -1.44 -7.10 9.19
CA SER A 50 -0.67 -5.95 9.68
C SER A 50 0.60 -5.64 8.88
N ASN A 51 0.89 -6.31 7.76
CA ASN A 51 2.05 -5.92 6.96
C ASN A 51 1.66 -4.86 5.92
N LEU A 52 2.60 -3.95 5.64
CA LEU A 52 2.46 -3.08 4.48
C LEU A 52 2.38 -3.97 3.25
N ILE A 53 1.42 -3.68 2.39
CA ILE A 53 1.37 -4.32 1.08
C ILE A 53 2.31 -3.52 0.19
N ASP A 54 3.56 -3.98 0.11
CA ASP A 54 4.59 -3.30 -0.69
C ASP A 54 4.09 -3.04 -2.11
N ASP A 55 4.35 -1.82 -2.58
CA ASP A 55 3.98 -1.33 -3.90
C ASP A 55 2.50 -1.51 -4.23
N PHE A 56 1.57 -1.51 -3.26
CA PHE A 56 0.15 -1.82 -3.53
C PHE A 56 -0.45 -1.05 -4.71
N ALA A 57 -0.12 0.23 -4.86
CA ALA A 57 -0.64 1.07 -5.95
C ALA A 57 0.04 0.84 -7.31
N THR A 58 1.24 0.26 -7.34
CA THR A 58 2.11 0.19 -8.52
C THR A 58 2.43 -1.25 -8.94
N LYS A 59 2.31 -2.21 -8.04
CA LYS A 59 2.55 -3.62 -8.31
C LYS A 59 1.47 -4.19 -9.22
N ASP A 60 1.85 -5.26 -9.89
CA ASP A 60 0.93 -6.05 -10.69
C ASP A 60 -0.23 -6.51 -9.79
N PRO A 61 -1.49 -6.15 -10.11
CA PRO A 61 -2.65 -6.58 -9.33
C PRO A 61 -2.76 -8.09 -9.18
N GLN A 62 -2.19 -8.87 -10.10
CA GLN A 62 -2.16 -10.33 -10.03
C GLN A 62 -1.27 -10.85 -8.89
N GLN A 63 -0.45 -9.98 -8.27
CA GLN A 63 0.35 -10.22 -7.07
C GLN A 63 -0.31 -9.66 -5.80
N TYR A 64 -1.58 -9.27 -5.87
CA TYR A 64 -2.32 -8.90 -4.68
C TYR A 64 -2.53 -10.12 -3.77
N PRO A 65 -2.62 -9.90 -2.45
CA PRO A 65 -2.89 -10.97 -1.50
C PRO A 65 -4.17 -11.75 -1.85
N GLU A 66 -4.27 -13.01 -1.40
CA GLU A 66 -5.41 -13.90 -1.71
C GLU A 66 -6.77 -13.21 -1.45
N TYR A 67 -7.80 -13.52 -2.23
CA TYR A 67 -9.15 -12.92 -2.19
C TYR A 67 -9.31 -11.48 -2.69
N TYR A 68 -8.23 -10.70 -2.89
CA TYR A 68 -8.36 -9.40 -3.55
C TYR A 68 -8.82 -9.56 -5.00
N ASN A 69 -8.22 -10.55 -5.67
CA ASN A 69 -8.67 -10.97 -6.98
C ASN A 69 -9.62 -12.15 -6.82
N ALA A 70 -10.69 -12.15 -7.60
CA ALA A 70 -11.52 -13.32 -7.76
C ALA A 70 -10.75 -14.38 -8.55
N ASP A 71 -10.91 -15.64 -8.12
CA ASP A 71 -10.50 -16.78 -8.91
C ASP A 71 -11.37 -16.82 -10.17
N VAL A 72 -10.78 -16.39 -11.29
CA VAL A 72 -11.39 -16.52 -12.60
C VAL A 72 -11.18 -17.97 -13.04
N PRO A 73 -12.26 -18.74 -13.24
CA PRO A 73 -12.15 -20.19 -13.22
C PRO A 73 -11.32 -20.70 -14.40
N VAL A 74 -10.31 -21.51 -14.07
CA VAL A 74 -9.90 -22.66 -14.89
C VAL A 74 -10.70 -23.91 -14.46
N SER A 75 -11.44 -23.86 -13.34
CA SER A 75 -12.18 -24.99 -12.76
C SER A 75 -13.59 -24.61 -12.27
N ASN A 76 -14.47 -25.60 -12.09
CA ASN A 76 -15.88 -25.41 -11.72
C ASN A 76 -16.11 -24.92 -10.27
N ASP A 77 -15.07 -24.79 -9.45
CA ASP A 77 -15.17 -24.44 -8.02
C ASP A 77 -14.90 -22.95 -7.77
N LYS A 78 -15.76 -22.09 -8.32
CA LYS A 78 -15.66 -20.64 -8.11
C LYS A 78 -16.15 -20.25 -6.72
N PHE A 79 -15.33 -19.50 -5.97
CA PHE A 79 -15.72 -18.94 -4.68
C PHE A 79 -16.27 -17.52 -4.83
N TYR A 80 -17.37 -17.22 -4.12
CA TYR A 80 -18.13 -15.98 -4.30
C TYR A 80 -17.91 -14.94 -3.19
N ALA A 81 -17.10 -15.20 -2.17
CA ALA A 81 -16.87 -14.26 -1.07
C ALA A 81 -15.91 -13.12 -1.47
N GLY A 82 -16.24 -11.90 -1.02
CA GLY A 82 -15.37 -10.74 -1.15
C GLY A 82 -14.13 -10.79 -0.28
N PHE A 83 -13.14 -9.96 -0.60
CA PHE A 83 -11.84 -9.92 0.08
C PHE A 83 -11.92 -9.63 1.58
N ASN A 84 -12.96 -8.93 2.03
CA ASN A 84 -13.18 -8.54 3.42
C ASN A 84 -14.18 -9.44 4.17
N PHE A 85 -14.70 -10.49 3.51
CA PHE A 85 -15.67 -11.44 4.06
C PHE A 85 -17.00 -10.83 4.53
N LYS A 86 -17.29 -9.59 4.12
CA LYS A 86 -18.52 -8.87 4.46
C LYS A 86 -19.51 -8.78 3.31
N TYR A 87 -19.17 -9.37 2.18
CA TYR A 87 -20.09 -9.47 1.05
C TYR A 87 -19.75 -10.72 0.23
N PHE A 88 -20.68 -11.11 -0.62
CA PHE A 88 -20.44 -12.05 -1.69
C PHE A 88 -21.11 -11.55 -2.96
N GLY A 89 -20.76 -12.14 -4.08
CA GLY A 89 -21.44 -11.88 -5.34
C GLY A 89 -20.67 -12.37 -6.54
N SER A 90 -21.08 -11.90 -7.71
CA SER A 90 -20.53 -12.38 -8.96
C SER A 90 -19.20 -11.69 -9.29
N THR A 91 -18.31 -12.37 -10.02
CA THR A 91 -17.16 -11.72 -10.68
C THR A 91 -17.56 -11.38 -12.10
N SER A 92 -17.31 -10.14 -12.52
CA SER A 92 -17.45 -9.77 -13.93
C SER A 92 -16.12 -9.93 -14.66
N THR A 93 -16.11 -10.82 -15.65
CA THR A 93 -14.90 -11.20 -16.39
C THR A 93 -15.14 -11.20 -17.88
N MET A 94 -14.09 -11.04 -18.66
CA MET A 94 -14.12 -11.12 -20.12
C MET A 94 -12.91 -11.92 -20.62
N GLN A 95 -13.05 -12.50 -21.82
CA GLN A 95 -11.90 -13.05 -22.53
C GLN A 95 -10.90 -11.92 -22.80
N THR A 96 -9.63 -12.21 -22.61
CA THR A 96 -8.55 -11.27 -22.90
C THR A 96 -8.65 -10.82 -24.37
N PRO A 97 -8.75 -9.51 -24.63
CA PRO A 97 -8.84 -9.00 -25.99
C PRO A 97 -7.65 -9.46 -26.83
N TYR A 98 -7.93 -9.94 -28.04
CA TYR A 98 -6.90 -10.02 -29.07
C TYR A 98 -6.58 -8.59 -29.50
N CYS A 99 -5.30 -8.22 -29.60
CA CYS A 99 -4.86 -6.84 -29.82
C CYS A 99 -4.31 -6.54 -31.23
N PRO A 100 -5.04 -6.83 -32.33
CA PRO A 100 -4.75 -6.27 -33.64
C PRO A 100 -5.41 -4.90 -33.83
N ASN A 101 -6.37 -4.54 -32.96
CA ASN A 101 -7.10 -3.27 -32.99
C ASN A 101 -6.68 -2.39 -31.79
N PRO A 102 -6.13 -1.18 -32.02
CA PRO A 102 -5.72 -0.27 -30.95
C PRO A 102 -6.88 0.40 -30.21
N ASP A 103 -8.13 0.32 -30.70
CA ASP A 103 -9.26 1.04 -30.08
C ASP A 103 -9.69 0.52 -28.70
N VAL A 104 -9.12 -0.61 -28.25
CA VAL A 104 -9.34 -1.13 -26.90
C VAL A 104 -8.21 -0.64 -26.00
N ARG A 105 -8.50 0.21 -25.00
CA ARG A 105 -7.48 0.76 -24.06
C ARG A 105 -6.59 -0.30 -23.43
N TYR A 106 -7.12 -1.50 -23.20
CA TYR A 106 -6.34 -2.66 -22.78
C TYR A 106 -5.12 -2.93 -23.68
N CYS A 107 -5.29 -2.83 -25.00
CA CYS A 107 -4.28 -3.13 -26.01
C CYS A 107 -3.18 -2.07 -26.14
N ASP A 108 -3.36 -0.88 -25.54
CA ASP A 108 -2.30 0.13 -25.47
C ASP A 108 -1.14 -0.34 -24.57
N LYS A 109 -1.46 -1.12 -23.51
CA LYS A 109 -0.51 -1.61 -22.51
C LYS A 109 -0.94 -2.98 -21.93
N PRO A 110 -0.99 -4.05 -22.74
CA PRO A 110 -1.44 -5.36 -22.26
C PRO A 110 -0.58 -5.91 -21.13
N GLU A 111 0.72 -5.58 -21.10
CA GLU A 111 1.67 -5.98 -20.06
C GLU A 111 1.42 -5.30 -18.71
N PHE A 112 0.77 -4.14 -18.70
CA PHE A 112 0.37 -3.46 -17.47
C PHE A 112 -0.88 -4.13 -16.87
N TYR A 113 -1.89 -4.42 -17.70
CA TYR A 113 -3.17 -4.98 -17.24
C TYR A 113 -3.15 -6.51 -17.06
N ASN A 114 -2.30 -7.22 -17.78
CA ASN A 114 -2.26 -8.68 -17.79
C ASN A 114 -0.86 -9.25 -17.99
N LYS A 115 0.05 -8.90 -17.09
CA LYS A 115 1.46 -9.32 -17.14
C LYS A 115 1.67 -10.84 -17.24
N GLN A 116 0.79 -11.65 -16.63
CA GLN A 116 0.89 -13.12 -16.69
C GLN A 116 0.22 -13.72 -17.95
N GLY A 117 -0.32 -12.90 -18.86
CA GLY A 117 -0.94 -13.38 -20.10
C GLY A 117 -2.15 -14.29 -19.88
N LYS A 118 -2.97 -14.03 -18.86
CA LYS A 118 -4.18 -14.80 -18.56
C LYS A 118 -5.14 -14.73 -19.76
N SER A 119 -5.86 -15.82 -20.04
CA SER A 119 -6.88 -15.86 -21.09
C SER A 119 -8.17 -15.14 -20.72
N VAL A 120 -8.38 -14.87 -19.42
CA VAL A 120 -9.55 -14.18 -18.89
C VAL A 120 -9.10 -13.13 -17.88
N ILE A 121 -9.68 -11.94 -17.98
CA ILE A 121 -9.43 -10.77 -17.13
C ILE A 121 -10.74 -10.23 -16.55
N GLY A 122 -10.66 -9.28 -15.62
CA GLY A 122 -11.84 -8.51 -15.19
C GLY A 122 -12.39 -7.67 -16.34
N SER A 123 -13.69 -7.42 -16.37
CA SER A 123 -14.32 -6.71 -17.50
C SER A 123 -14.37 -5.19 -17.35
N SER A 124 -13.92 -4.64 -16.22
CA SER A 124 -14.04 -3.21 -15.92
C SER A 124 -12.71 -2.48 -16.07
N GLU A 125 -12.70 -1.53 -16.99
CA GLU A 125 -11.56 -0.65 -17.25
C GLU A 125 -11.24 0.25 -16.05
N SER A 126 -12.26 0.76 -15.35
CA SER A 126 -12.10 1.63 -14.17
C SER A 126 -11.38 0.93 -13.02
N PHE A 127 -11.38 -0.41 -13.01
CA PHE A 127 -10.65 -1.23 -12.05
C PHE A 127 -9.41 -1.89 -12.68
N GLY A 128 -8.90 -1.35 -13.79
CA GLY A 128 -7.69 -1.85 -14.46
C GLY A 128 -7.81 -3.30 -14.95
N TYR A 129 -9.03 -3.74 -15.31
CA TYR A 129 -9.34 -5.12 -15.69
C TYR A 129 -8.97 -6.17 -14.62
N ILE A 130 -8.88 -5.77 -13.36
CA ILE A 130 -8.70 -6.69 -12.24
C ILE A 130 -9.99 -7.50 -12.06
N PRO A 131 -9.95 -8.83 -12.05
CA PRO A 131 -11.13 -9.61 -11.69
C PRO A 131 -11.31 -9.56 -10.18
N PHE A 132 -12.44 -9.03 -9.70
CA PHE A 132 -12.79 -9.03 -8.29
C PHE A 132 -14.25 -9.45 -8.10
N VAL A 133 -14.59 -9.90 -6.89
CA VAL A 133 -15.96 -10.21 -6.53
C VAL A 133 -16.73 -8.90 -6.38
N ASN A 134 -17.75 -8.70 -7.21
CA ASN A 134 -18.69 -7.60 -7.06
C ASN A 134 -19.63 -7.89 -5.89
N PRO A 135 -19.88 -6.92 -4.99
CA PRO A 135 -20.84 -7.10 -3.91
C PRO A 135 -22.26 -7.15 -4.47
N ASN A 136 -22.84 -8.35 -4.58
CA ASN A 136 -24.28 -8.50 -4.87
C ASN A 136 -25.08 -8.38 -3.57
N TYR A 137 -24.51 -8.86 -2.45
CA TYR A 137 -25.13 -8.84 -1.13
C TYR A 137 -24.08 -8.58 -0.04
N THR A 138 -24.46 -7.75 0.93
CA THR A 138 -23.63 -7.38 2.09
C THR A 138 -24.13 -8.08 3.34
N CYS A 139 -23.23 -8.76 4.05
CA CYS A 139 -23.56 -9.35 5.35
C CYS A 139 -23.89 -8.26 6.38
N PRO A 140 -25.04 -8.37 7.08
CA PRO A 140 -25.40 -7.49 8.19
C PRO A 140 -24.31 -7.43 9.27
N SER A 141 -24.40 -6.44 10.16
CA SER A 141 -23.49 -6.32 11.32
C SER A 141 -23.46 -7.60 12.14
N SER A 142 -22.28 -7.96 12.65
CA SER A 142 -22.02 -9.17 13.44
C SER A 142 -22.18 -10.49 12.66
N THR A 143 -22.31 -10.42 11.34
CA THR A 143 -22.34 -11.59 10.45
C THR A 143 -21.30 -11.47 9.35
N ALA A 144 -20.79 -12.58 8.84
CA ALA A 144 -19.80 -12.59 7.79
C ALA A 144 -20.01 -13.82 6.90
N THR A 145 -19.25 -13.91 5.81
CA THR A 145 -19.31 -15.05 4.89
C THR A 145 -17.93 -15.66 4.70
N LEU A 146 -17.87 -17.00 4.67
CA LEU A 146 -16.68 -17.71 4.23
C LEU A 146 -16.70 -17.86 2.70
N PRO A 147 -15.55 -18.03 2.03
CA PRO A 147 -15.52 -18.44 0.64
C PRO A 147 -16.38 -19.69 0.44
N THR A 148 -17.40 -19.54 -0.39
CA THR A 148 -18.42 -20.54 -0.70
C THR A 148 -18.62 -20.68 -2.20
N THR A 149 -18.95 -21.88 -2.68
CA THR A 149 -19.30 -22.14 -4.10
C THR A 149 -20.78 -21.92 -4.43
N GLU A 150 -21.59 -21.52 -3.46
CA GLU A 150 -23.03 -21.28 -3.62
C GLU A 150 -23.33 -19.78 -3.68
N PRO A 151 -24.01 -19.26 -4.71
CA PRO A 151 -24.35 -17.84 -4.80
C PRO A 151 -25.65 -17.43 -4.07
N ASN A 152 -26.40 -18.35 -3.46
CA ASN A 152 -27.72 -18.06 -2.87
C ASN A 152 -27.68 -17.24 -1.57
N GLU A 153 -28.24 -16.02 -1.61
CA GLU A 153 -28.14 -15.01 -0.55
C GLU A 153 -28.63 -15.44 0.85
N ASN A 154 -29.65 -16.30 0.92
CA ASN A 154 -30.29 -16.65 2.20
C ASN A 154 -29.45 -17.54 3.12
N THR A 155 -28.30 -18.02 2.65
CA THR A 155 -27.55 -19.10 3.33
C THR A 155 -26.08 -18.75 3.61
N LEU A 156 -25.67 -17.50 3.36
CA LEU A 156 -24.25 -17.16 3.19
C LEU A 156 -23.64 -16.34 4.31
N CYS A 157 -24.44 -15.53 5.02
CA CYS A 157 -23.96 -14.71 6.12
C CYS A 157 -24.33 -15.35 7.44
N GLY A 158 -23.32 -15.75 8.21
CA GLY A 158 -23.50 -16.31 9.54
C GLY A 158 -22.86 -15.46 10.61
N GLU A 159 -23.39 -15.56 11.83
CA GLU A 159 -22.79 -14.96 13.00
C GLU A 159 -21.36 -15.48 13.18
N TYR A 160 -20.43 -14.57 13.44
CA TYR A 160 -19.03 -14.90 13.65
C TYR A 160 -18.57 -14.40 15.01
N ASN A 161 -17.57 -15.06 15.58
CA ASN A 161 -16.89 -14.63 16.79
C ASN A 161 -15.38 -14.77 16.63
N CYS A 162 -14.66 -13.67 16.82
CA CYS A 162 -13.21 -13.64 16.81
C CYS A 162 -12.69 -13.76 18.24
N GLU A 163 -12.26 -14.97 18.64
CA GLU A 163 -11.67 -15.20 19.96
C GLU A 163 -10.25 -14.61 20.06
N SER A 164 -9.58 -14.40 18.91
CA SER A 164 -8.32 -13.67 18.74
C SER A 164 -8.01 -13.56 17.23
N TYR A 165 -6.82 -13.10 16.85
CA TYR A 165 -6.32 -13.24 15.47
C TYR A 165 -5.81 -14.65 15.12
N GLN A 166 -5.90 -15.62 16.03
CA GLN A 166 -5.44 -17.00 15.81
C GLN A 166 -6.60 -17.98 15.55
N LYS A 167 -7.82 -17.60 15.92
CA LYS A 167 -9.01 -18.45 15.85
C LYS A 167 -10.27 -17.60 15.74
N PHE A 168 -11.20 -18.05 14.90
CA PHE A 168 -12.57 -17.57 14.90
C PHE A 168 -13.56 -18.73 14.74
N THR A 169 -14.78 -18.51 15.19
CA THR A 169 -15.93 -19.37 14.88
C THR A 169 -16.91 -18.62 13.98
N ILE A 170 -17.61 -19.35 13.12
CA ILE A 170 -18.66 -18.79 12.27
C ILE A 170 -19.76 -19.81 12.04
N LYS A 171 -21.02 -19.37 12.11
CA LYS A 171 -22.16 -20.20 11.77
C LYS A 171 -22.24 -20.35 10.25
N VAL A 172 -22.30 -21.58 9.75
CA VAL A 172 -22.47 -21.90 8.34
C VAL A 172 -23.78 -22.65 8.19
N ASN A 173 -24.64 -22.15 7.32
CA ASN A 173 -25.94 -22.79 7.09
C ASN A 173 -25.78 -24.20 6.47
N LYS A 174 -26.64 -25.15 6.84
CA LYS A 174 -26.61 -26.54 6.36
C LYS A 174 -27.77 -26.94 5.47
N ASP A 175 -28.71 -26.04 5.23
CA ASP A 175 -29.89 -26.31 4.43
C ASP A 175 -30.12 -25.23 3.36
N THR A 176 -31.12 -25.44 2.51
CA THR A 176 -31.52 -24.42 1.52
C THR A 176 -32.53 -23.43 2.10
N SER A 177 -32.99 -23.65 3.33
CA SER A 177 -34.08 -22.89 3.96
C SER A 177 -33.60 -21.77 4.88
N GLY A 178 -32.29 -21.70 5.15
CA GLY A 178 -31.72 -20.74 6.08
C GLY A 178 -31.92 -21.10 7.56
N LYS A 179 -32.33 -22.34 7.89
CA LYS A 179 -32.79 -22.69 9.26
C LYS A 179 -31.80 -23.52 10.06
N ASP A 180 -31.09 -24.44 9.43
CA ASP A 180 -30.08 -25.26 10.09
C ASP A 180 -28.69 -24.61 9.97
N TRP A 181 -27.98 -24.45 11.08
CA TRP A 181 -26.68 -23.79 11.14
C TRP A 181 -25.70 -24.61 11.98
N GLU A 182 -24.49 -24.79 11.47
CA GLU A 182 -23.37 -25.40 12.20
C GLU A 182 -22.30 -24.37 12.49
N GLU A 183 -21.71 -24.45 13.67
CA GLU A 183 -20.53 -23.66 13.99
C GLU A 183 -19.28 -24.31 13.38
N VAL A 184 -18.61 -23.57 12.50
CA VAL A 184 -17.32 -23.93 11.93
C VAL A 184 -16.24 -23.15 12.66
N THR A 185 -15.19 -23.85 13.10
CA THR A 185 -14.02 -23.23 13.73
C THR A 185 -12.85 -23.19 12.75
N CYS A 186 -12.33 -22.00 12.47
CA CYS A 186 -11.13 -21.82 11.66
C CYS A 186 -9.95 -21.37 12.54
N THR A 187 -8.81 -22.00 12.32
CA THR A 187 -7.54 -21.81 13.04
C THR A 187 -6.39 -21.81 12.04
N SER A 188 -5.17 -21.49 12.46
CA SER A 188 -3.99 -21.61 11.60
C SER A 188 -3.72 -23.04 11.09
N SER A 189 -4.25 -24.07 11.76
CA SER A 189 -4.04 -25.48 11.39
C SER A 189 -4.94 -25.98 10.24
N ASN A 190 -6.04 -25.29 9.96
CA ASN A 190 -7.02 -25.68 8.94
C ASN A 190 -7.29 -24.60 7.90
N ILE A 191 -6.33 -23.69 7.69
CA ILE A 191 -6.37 -22.73 6.59
C ILE A 191 -6.50 -23.51 5.28
N ASN A 192 -7.37 -23.05 4.39
CA ASN A 192 -7.70 -23.67 3.11
C ASN A 192 -8.41 -25.04 3.19
N GLN A 193 -8.72 -25.56 4.39
CA GLN A 193 -9.55 -26.75 4.50
C GLN A 193 -10.94 -26.44 3.93
N VAL A 194 -11.40 -27.33 3.04
CA VAL A 194 -12.71 -27.24 2.41
C VAL A 194 -13.67 -28.22 3.07
N PHE A 195 -14.83 -27.72 3.50
CA PHE A 195 -15.92 -28.47 4.08
C PHE A 195 -17.02 -28.64 3.03
N ASN A 196 -17.47 -29.89 2.85
CA ASN A 196 -18.60 -30.19 1.98
C ASN A 196 -19.88 -30.12 2.80
N ILE A 197 -20.71 -29.13 2.52
CA ILE A 197 -22.04 -29.02 3.13
C ILE A 197 -23.01 -29.84 2.27
N HIS A 198 -23.55 -30.88 2.90
CA HIS A 198 -24.50 -31.78 2.27
C HIS A 198 -25.91 -31.32 2.60
N ILE A 199 -26.72 -31.05 1.57
CA ILE A 199 -28.14 -30.74 1.74
C ILE A 199 -28.93 -31.88 1.09
N ASN A 200 -29.80 -32.52 1.87
CA ASN A 200 -30.56 -33.70 1.45
C ASN A 200 -29.67 -34.83 0.88
N GLY A 201 -28.48 -35.02 1.47
CA GLY A 201 -27.54 -36.08 1.09
C GLY A 201 -26.73 -35.82 -0.19
N LYS A 202 -26.86 -34.64 -0.83
CA LYS A 202 -26.04 -34.22 -1.97
C LYS A 202 -25.10 -33.09 -1.56
N ILE A 203 -23.84 -33.13 -2.02
CA ILE A 203 -22.93 -31.98 -1.88
C ILE A 203 -23.55 -30.84 -2.69
N GLN A 204 -24.04 -29.81 -2.00
CA GLN A 204 -24.55 -28.61 -2.66
C GLN A 204 -23.50 -27.51 -2.68
N ARG A 205 -22.70 -27.40 -1.61
CA ARG A 205 -21.73 -26.30 -1.50
C ARG A 205 -20.47 -26.68 -0.75
N LYS A 206 -19.37 -26.09 -1.20
CA LYS A 206 -18.06 -26.14 -0.55
C LYS A 206 -17.86 -24.83 0.20
N VAL A 207 -17.39 -24.92 1.44
CA VAL A 207 -17.02 -23.77 2.27
C VAL A 207 -15.56 -23.91 2.66
N LYS A 208 -14.77 -22.84 2.56
CA LYS A 208 -13.32 -22.87 2.79
C LYS A 208 -12.97 -22.07 4.04
N CYS A 209 -12.22 -22.67 4.98
CA CYS A 209 -11.62 -21.90 6.07
C CYS A 209 -10.52 -20.97 5.53
N VAL A 210 -10.46 -19.77 6.08
CA VAL A 210 -9.48 -18.74 5.72
C VAL A 210 -8.53 -18.47 6.88
N ASN A 211 -7.44 -17.73 6.61
CA ASN A 211 -6.53 -17.30 7.67
C ASN A 211 -7.30 -16.48 8.74
N PRO A 212 -7.27 -16.89 10.03
CA PRO A 212 -8.02 -16.21 11.10
C PRO A 212 -7.66 -14.74 11.30
N GLU A 213 -6.38 -14.40 11.17
CA GLU A 213 -5.91 -13.03 11.35
C GLU A 213 -6.50 -12.12 10.28
N ARG A 214 -6.41 -12.55 9.03
CA ARG A 214 -6.99 -11.85 7.88
C ARG A 214 -8.51 -11.69 8.02
N PHE A 215 -9.21 -12.77 8.34
CA PHE A 215 -10.66 -12.75 8.51
C PHE A 215 -11.07 -11.73 9.55
N CYS A 216 -10.56 -11.89 10.78
CA CYS A 216 -10.94 -11.05 11.91
C CYS A 216 -10.57 -9.58 11.70
N ARG A 217 -9.37 -9.29 11.16
CA ARG A 217 -8.96 -7.91 10.86
C ARG A 217 -9.88 -7.26 9.83
N SER A 218 -10.13 -7.95 8.72
CA SER A 218 -10.94 -7.42 7.63
C SER A 218 -12.41 -7.19 8.03
N VAL A 219 -13.02 -8.12 8.78
CA VAL A 219 -14.42 -7.96 9.24
C VAL A 219 -14.55 -6.86 10.30
N ILE A 220 -13.60 -6.77 11.25
CA ILE A 220 -13.61 -5.72 12.28
C ILE A 220 -13.42 -4.34 11.64
N LEU A 221 -12.44 -4.17 10.73
CA LEU A 221 -12.24 -2.91 10.00
C LEU A 221 -13.44 -2.54 9.12
N SER A 222 -14.12 -3.54 8.56
CA SER A 222 -15.33 -3.32 7.79
C SER A 222 -16.49 -2.78 8.64
N GLU A 223 -16.60 -3.23 9.89
CA GLU A 223 -17.72 -2.89 10.78
C GLU A 223 -17.47 -1.67 11.68
N MET A 224 -16.21 -1.27 11.87
CA MET A 224 -15.89 -0.16 12.76
C MET A 224 -15.95 1.21 12.08
N MET A 225 -16.04 2.23 12.93
CA MET A 225 -15.72 3.62 12.57
C MET A 225 -14.27 3.90 12.96
N LEU A 226 -13.63 4.85 12.28
CA LEU A 226 -12.28 5.28 12.62
C LEU A 226 -12.25 5.82 14.06
N ARG A 227 -11.24 5.40 14.81
CA ARG A 227 -11.01 5.85 16.19
C ARG A 227 -10.05 7.04 16.23
N LYS A 228 -9.19 7.13 15.23
CA LYS A 228 -8.10 8.11 15.12
C LYS A 228 -8.08 8.71 13.73
N ASN A 229 -7.47 9.90 13.60
CA ASN A 229 -7.28 10.57 12.32
C ASN A 229 -6.40 9.68 11.41
N PRO A 230 -6.92 9.21 10.26
CA PRO A 230 -6.20 8.32 9.34
C PRO A 230 -5.00 9.01 8.67
N MET A 231 -4.94 10.34 8.67
CA MET A 231 -3.82 11.12 8.10
C MET A 231 -2.61 11.20 9.06
N ASP A 232 -2.77 10.84 10.33
CA ASP A 232 -1.64 10.69 11.23
C ASP A 232 -0.92 9.37 10.94
N LYS A 233 0.32 9.46 10.46
CA LYS A 233 1.19 8.30 10.14
C LYS A 233 1.42 7.35 11.32
N ASN A 234 1.17 7.80 12.56
CA ASN A 234 1.28 6.97 13.76
C ASN A 234 -0.07 6.47 14.28
N SER A 235 -1.16 6.78 13.58
CA SER A 235 -2.49 6.27 13.91
C SER A 235 -2.65 4.82 13.45
N TRP A 236 -3.21 4.01 14.33
CA TRP A 236 -3.58 2.62 14.08
C TRP A 236 -4.99 2.44 14.63
N GLN A 237 -5.86 1.83 13.84
CA GLN A 237 -7.27 1.67 14.15
C GLN A 237 -7.51 0.46 15.06
N LEU A 238 -6.70 -0.61 14.93
CA LEU A 238 -6.83 -1.85 15.69
C LEU A 238 -5.87 -1.97 16.88
N SER A 239 -5.20 -0.89 17.32
CA SER A 239 -4.17 -0.94 18.38
C SER A 239 -4.64 -1.52 19.72
N ASP A 240 -5.95 -1.49 19.98
CA ASP A 240 -6.52 -1.78 21.30
C ASP A 240 -7.11 -3.19 21.41
N ILE A 241 -7.05 -4.01 20.34
CA ILE A 241 -7.80 -5.29 20.22
C ILE A 241 -6.91 -6.54 20.51
N GLY A 242 -5.77 -6.40 21.18
CA GLY A 242 -4.97 -7.55 21.65
C GLY A 242 -3.91 -8.05 20.66
N PRO A 243 -3.07 -9.04 21.04
CA PRO A 243 -1.63 -8.90 20.92
C PRO A 243 -1.14 -9.29 19.53
N LYS A 244 -0.78 -8.28 18.74
CA LYS A 244 0.57 -8.23 18.20
C LYS A 244 1.14 -6.88 18.56
N GLN A 245 2.12 -6.88 19.48
CA GLN A 245 3.17 -5.86 19.39
C GLN A 245 3.77 -6.04 18.01
N PHE A 246 3.32 -5.20 17.09
CA PHE A 246 3.94 -5.01 15.80
C PHE A 246 5.44 -4.94 16.01
N ASP A 247 6.21 -5.75 15.28
CA ASP A 247 7.65 -5.75 15.43
C ASP A 247 8.13 -4.30 15.28
N SER A 248 8.67 -3.75 16.37
CA SER A 248 9.16 -2.37 16.40
C SER A 248 10.17 -2.11 15.28
N ASN A 249 10.80 -3.15 14.76
CA ASN A 249 11.70 -3.10 13.61
C ASN A 249 10.96 -2.83 12.29
N VAL A 250 9.79 -3.42 12.06
CA VAL A 250 8.95 -3.10 10.88
C VAL A 250 8.44 -1.65 10.98
N ARG A 251 8.05 -1.20 12.18
CA ARG A 251 7.68 0.21 12.41
C ARG A 251 8.85 1.17 12.17
N LYS A 252 10.07 0.77 12.53
CA LYS A 252 11.30 1.54 12.24
C LYS A 252 11.64 1.52 10.74
N SER A 253 11.44 0.40 10.04
CA SER A 253 11.66 0.29 8.60
C SER A 253 10.72 1.20 7.83
N ILE A 254 9.40 1.08 8.05
CA ILE A 254 8.39 1.94 7.42
C ILE A 254 8.70 3.42 7.65
N ARG A 255 9.11 3.79 8.88
CA ARG A 255 9.51 5.17 9.19
C ARG A 255 10.76 5.62 8.43
N LYS A 256 11.72 4.72 8.21
CA LYS A 256 12.94 5.01 7.45
C LYS A 256 12.61 5.17 5.97
N ASP A 257 11.76 4.30 5.42
CA ASP A 257 11.39 4.33 3.99
C ASP A 257 10.55 5.57 3.67
N ILE A 258 9.58 5.93 4.53
CA ILE A 258 8.80 7.17 4.39
C ILE A 258 9.70 8.40 4.46
N LYS A 259 10.64 8.46 5.42
CA LYS A 259 11.57 9.60 5.52
C LYS A 259 12.46 9.71 4.29
N THR A 260 12.96 8.58 3.79
CA THR A 260 13.81 8.56 2.60
C THR A 260 13.05 9.09 1.39
N ASN A 261 11.80 8.64 1.19
CA ASN A 261 10.96 9.11 0.08
C ASN A 261 10.56 10.60 0.22
N GLU A 262 10.27 11.07 1.45
CA GLU A 262 9.99 12.48 1.69
C GLU A 262 11.22 13.35 1.44
N ASP A 263 12.39 12.93 1.92
CA ASP A 263 13.66 13.64 1.71
C ASP A 263 14.03 13.67 0.22
N GLU A 264 13.81 12.57 -0.51
CA GLU A 264 14.01 12.50 -1.96
C GLU A 264 13.07 13.42 -2.73
N ALA A 265 11.77 13.41 -2.42
CA ALA A 265 10.79 14.30 -3.05
C ALA A 265 11.07 15.79 -2.77
N LEU A 266 11.48 16.12 -1.53
CA LEU A 266 11.88 17.48 -1.17
C LEU A 266 13.16 17.90 -1.89
N ASN A 267 14.10 16.97 -2.08
CA ASN A 267 15.34 17.23 -2.80
C ASN A 267 15.08 17.44 -4.29
N GLU A 268 14.25 16.61 -4.94
CA GLU A 268 13.84 16.83 -6.34
C GLU A 268 13.14 18.19 -6.53
N GLN A 269 12.21 18.55 -5.64
CA GLN A 269 11.55 19.86 -5.70
C GLN A 269 12.54 21.02 -5.50
N ARG A 270 13.54 20.84 -4.63
CA ARG A 270 14.60 21.83 -4.40
C ARG A 270 15.49 21.99 -5.63
N TRP A 271 15.92 20.90 -6.27
CA TRP A 271 16.74 20.95 -7.49
C TRP A 271 15.99 21.52 -8.70
N GLY A 272 14.70 21.18 -8.85
CA GLY A 272 13.84 21.76 -9.89
C GLY A 272 13.72 23.29 -9.76
N ASN A 273 13.57 23.80 -8.53
CA ASN A 273 13.55 25.24 -8.27
C ASN A 273 14.90 25.93 -8.53
N VAL A 274 16.01 25.25 -8.24
CA VAL A 274 17.36 25.74 -8.51
C VAL A 274 17.60 25.87 -10.01
N GLU A 275 17.20 24.88 -10.82
CA GLU A 275 17.31 24.97 -12.29
C GLU A 275 16.44 26.08 -12.89
N ALA A 276 15.22 26.25 -12.39
CA ALA A 276 14.32 27.31 -12.84
C ALA A 276 14.89 28.70 -12.50
N TRP A 277 15.46 28.85 -11.31
CA TRP A 277 16.16 30.07 -10.89
C TRP A 277 17.40 30.35 -11.74
N PHE A 278 18.23 29.34 -12.01
CA PHE A 278 19.39 29.49 -12.89
C PHE A 278 18.99 29.84 -14.33
N ARG A 279 17.90 29.26 -14.85
CA ARG A 279 17.36 29.61 -16.18
C ARG A 279 16.93 31.07 -16.26
N LYS A 280 16.26 31.59 -15.21
CA LYS A 280 15.79 32.97 -15.17
C LYS A 280 16.93 33.99 -14.99
N ASN A 281 18.02 33.59 -14.34
CA ASN A 281 19.13 34.47 -13.98
C ASN A 281 20.45 34.22 -14.75
N LYS A 282 20.42 33.47 -15.87
CA LYS A 282 21.63 33.12 -16.65
C LYS A 282 22.48 34.34 -17.02
N ILE A 283 21.85 35.46 -17.37
CA ILE A 283 22.54 36.69 -17.75
C ILE A 283 23.22 37.35 -16.55
N GLY A 284 22.53 37.43 -15.40
CA GLY A 284 23.09 38.02 -14.18
C GLY A 284 24.26 37.21 -13.61
N PHE A 285 24.17 35.87 -13.67
CA PHE A 285 25.24 35.00 -13.20
C PHE A 285 26.50 35.08 -14.08
N ALA A 286 26.34 35.17 -15.40
CA ALA A 286 27.46 35.35 -16.33
C ALA A 286 28.20 36.68 -16.09
N ILE A 287 27.46 37.77 -15.84
CA ILE A 287 28.04 39.09 -15.52
C ILE A 287 28.76 39.04 -14.16
N GLY A 288 28.16 38.41 -13.15
CA GLY A 288 28.77 38.26 -11.82
C GLY A 288 30.08 37.46 -11.83
N CYS A 289 30.11 36.33 -12.54
CA CYS A 289 31.34 35.55 -12.73
C CYS A 289 32.42 36.35 -13.47
N GLY A 290 32.05 37.15 -14.48
CA GLY A 290 32.98 38.02 -15.19
C GLY A 290 33.65 39.04 -14.28
N ILE A 291 32.87 39.74 -13.45
CA ILE A 291 33.39 40.73 -12.49
C ILE A 291 34.33 40.07 -11.47
N PHE A 292 33.97 38.88 -10.98
CA PHE A 292 34.78 38.14 -10.01
C PHE A 292 36.15 37.73 -10.58
N VAL A 293 36.18 37.24 -11.83
CA VAL A 293 37.45 36.88 -12.51
C VAL A 293 38.33 38.12 -12.73
N VAL A 294 37.76 39.25 -13.13
CA VAL A 294 38.52 40.51 -13.28
C VAL A 294 39.08 40.98 -11.94
N ALA A 295 38.31 40.89 -10.85
CA ALA A 295 38.79 41.24 -9.52
C ALA A 295 40.00 40.37 -9.09
N ILE A 296 39.93 39.05 -9.33
CA ILE A 296 41.07 38.14 -9.07
C ILE A 296 42.29 38.55 -9.90
N ILE A 297 42.12 38.85 -11.18
CA ILE A 297 43.22 39.29 -12.05
C ILE A 297 43.85 40.58 -11.51
N ILE A 298 43.05 41.55 -11.09
CA ILE A 298 43.55 42.81 -10.50
C ILE A 298 44.35 42.54 -9.23
N VAL A 299 43.86 41.67 -8.34
CA VAL A 299 44.58 41.30 -7.11
C VAL A 299 45.91 40.63 -7.44
N VAL A 300 45.92 39.68 -8.37
CA VAL A 300 47.15 38.98 -8.79
C VAL A 300 48.15 39.96 -9.41
N VAL A 301 47.71 40.82 -10.32
CA VAL A 301 48.56 41.85 -10.93
C VAL A 301 49.08 42.83 -9.88
N GLY A 302 48.24 43.23 -8.91
CA GLY A 302 48.63 44.08 -7.80
C GLY A 302 49.71 43.44 -6.93
N ILE A 303 49.57 42.15 -6.59
CA ILE A 303 50.58 41.39 -5.84
C ILE A 303 51.90 41.30 -6.64
N LEU A 304 51.83 41.04 -7.94
CA LEU A 304 53.01 40.96 -8.81
C LEU A 304 53.71 42.32 -8.95
N ALA A 305 52.95 43.40 -9.12
CA ALA A 305 53.49 44.76 -9.21
C ALA A 305 54.11 45.21 -7.88
N TYR A 306 53.46 44.90 -6.75
CA TYR A 306 53.98 45.16 -5.41
C TYR A 306 55.29 44.41 -5.16
N LYS A 307 55.36 43.11 -5.52
CA LYS A 307 56.61 42.33 -5.46
C LYS A 307 57.73 42.90 -6.33
N ARG A 308 57.41 43.58 -7.43
CA ARG A 308 58.39 44.21 -8.33
C ARG A 308 58.94 45.53 -7.79
N LEU A 309 58.11 46.31 -7.09
CA LEU A 309 58.48 47.59 -6.48
C LEU A 309 59.19 47.42 -5.14
N HIS A 310 58.87 46.35 -4.42
CA HIS A 310 59.55 45.95 -3.20
C HIS A 310 60.13 44.55 -3.41
N PRO A 311 61.22 44.41 -4.20
CA PRO A 311 61.99 43.18 -4.18
C PRO A 311 62.41 42.98 -2.73
N LYS A 312 61.79 42.00 -2.07
CA LYS A 312 62.29 41.55 -0.78
C LYS A 312 63.74 41.14 -1.05
N GLU A 313 64.67 41.80 -0.39
CA GLU A 313 66.01 41.26 -0.23
C GLU A 313 65.82 39.85 0.30
N GLU A 314 66.11 38.86 -0.56
CA GLU A 314 66.23 37.48 -0.16
C GLU A 314 67.36 37.43 0.87
N ASN A 315 66.97 37.51 2.14
CA ASN A 315 67.83 37.03 3.20
C ASN A 315 67.98 35.52 2.97
N ASN A 316 69.09 35.20 2.31
CA ASN A 316 69.73 33.89 2.35
C ASN A 316 70.03 33.57 3.82
N GLU A 317 69.10 32.91 4.49
CA GLU A 317 69.39 32.03 5.62
C GLU A 317 69.11 30.61 5.16
N ASP A 318 70.07 30.07 4.42
CA ASP A 318 70.46 28.69 4.57
C ASP A 318 70.94 28.52 6.03
N ASN A 319 70.24 27.71 6.82
CA ASN A 319 70.80 26.46 7.36
C ASN A 319 70.09 25.94 8.61
N GLU A 320 70.11 24.61 8.69
CA GLU A 320 70.20 23.80 9.91
C GLU A 320 68.99 23.78 10.86
N ASN A 321 68.26 22.67 10.81
CA ASN A 321 68.31 21.65 11.86
C ASN A 321 67.47 20.43 11.43
N LYS A 322 68.15 19.33 11.13
CA LYS A 322 68.39 18.17 12.01
C LYS A 322 67.22 17.17 12.05
N GLU A 323 67.49 16.04 11.38
CA GLU A 323 67.25 14.68 11.87
C GLU A 323 66.97 14.58 13.39
N MET A 324 65.91 13.87 13.78
CA MET A 324 66.04 12.73 14.69
C MET A 324 64.70 12.02 14.93
N SER A 325 64.69 10.72 14.60
CA SER A 325 64.05 9.60 15.35
C SER A 325 62.51 9.61 15.46
N SER A 326 61.76 8.55 15.74
CA SER A 326 61.92 7.15 16.18
C SER A 326 60.49 6.61 16.06
N GLU A 327 60.20 5.55 15.31
CA GLU A 327 60.03 4.18 15.84
C GLU A 327 59.17 4.09 17.13
N TYR A 328 57.93 3.57 17.02
CA TYR A 328 57.22 2.70 17.99
C TYR A 328 55.84 2.27 17.43
N SER A 329 55.71 1.06 16.88
CA SER A 329 55.13 -0.18 17.46
C SER A 329 53.62 -0.20 17.73
N ASP A 330 52.92 -1.01 16.94
CA ASP A 330 52.16 -2.21 17.37
C ASP A 330 51.30 -2.15 18.65
N GLN A 331 49.99 -2.39 18.50
CA GLN A 331 49.23 -3.43 19.23
C GLN A 331 47.73 -3.44 18.85
N THR A 332 47.30 -4.60 18.36
CA THR A 332 45.94 -5.17 18.52
C THR A 332 45.93 -6.08 19.78
N PRO A 333 44.90 -6.88 20.10
CA PRO A 333 43.51 -6.59 20.50
C PRO A 333 43.16 -7.25 21.89
N VAL A 334 41.87 -7.54 22.15
CA VAL A 334 41.24 -8.35 23.25
C VAL A 334 40.83 -7.51 24.48
N ALA A 335 39.63 -7.60 25.09
CA ALA A 335 38.60 -8.65 25.21
C ALA A 335 37.17 -8.11 25.07
#